data_AF-A0A954HZ09-F1
#
_entry.id   AF-A0A954HZ09-F1
#
_cell.length_a   1.000
_cell.length_b   1.000
_cell.length_c   1.000
_cell.angle_alpha   90.00
_cell.angle_beta   90.00
_cell.angle_gamma   90.00
#
_symmetry.space_group_name_H-M   'P 1'
#
loop_
_entity.id
_entity.type
_entity.pdbx_description
1 polymer ?
#
loop_
_entity_poly.entity_id
_entity_poly.type
_entity_poly.pdbx_seq_one_letter_code
_entity_poly.pdbx_strand_id
1 'polypeptide(L)'
;MATRTRKLLTGCIAVAALCGLGWRVVDGQESPIRLADAIETTAEPLTLPTSTVMHAKMVCTQQVLAGLLSEDYASIRDSADELLALARDVPSRKTGDQVDDSVYEHFRYELVRLASELRSMGEDRNLTGAAYVHNNLTAACIGCHQHLRQERSGIELMSTPTRVSSPAAGPMLRPIPVTAEDR
;
A
#
# COMPACT_ATOMS: atom_id res chain seq x y z
N MET A 1 83.35 7.86 -17.20
CA MET A 1 82.82 6.90 -16.21
C MET A 1 81.30 7.09 -16.15
N ALA A 2 80.57 6.01 -16.48
CA ALA A 2 79.15 5.74 -16.21
C ALA A 2 78.02 6.62 -16.80
N THR A 3 77.08 5.88 -17.40
CA THR A 3 75.84 6.19 -18.11
C THR A 3 74.60 6.11 -17.20
N ARG A 4 73.49 6.76 -17.59
CA ARG A 4 72.04 6.35 -17.53
C ARG A 4 71.14 7.59 -17.32
N THR A 5 70.32 8.06 -18.26
CA THR A 5 69.05 7.54 -18.81
C THR A 5 67.99 7.04 -17.82
N ARG A 6 66.83 7.73 -17.82
CA ARG A 6 65.41 7.27 -17.81
C ARG A 6 64.55 8.31 -17.05
N LYS A 7 63.78 9.18 -17.73
CA LYS A 7 62.40 8.96 -18.21
C LYS A 7 61.60 8.04 -17.29
N LEU A 8 60.56 8.59 -16.64
CA LEU A 8 59.28 7.97 -16.24
C LEU A 8 58.78 8.58 -14.91
N LEU A 9 58.03 9.69 -14.97
CA LEU A 9 57.05 10.02 -13.91
C LEU A 9 55.95 10.96 -14.44
N THR A 10 55.51 10.71 -15.67
CA THR A 10 54.20 11.13 -16.20
C THR A 10 53.30 9.90 -16.20
N GLY A 11 52.67 9.61 -15.06
CA GLY A 11 51.87 8.39 -14.96
C GLY A 11 51.21 8.18 -13.59
N CYS A 12 50.54 9.18 -13.04
CA CYS A 12 49.65 8.99 -11.88
C CYS A 12 48.32 9.78 -11.95
N ILE A 13 48.06 10.57 -13.02
CA ILE A 13 46.80 11.33 -13.11
C ILE A 13 45.67 10.54 -13.82
N ALA A 14 45.95 9.37 -14.40
CA ALA A 14 44.99 8.64 -15.24
C ALA A 14 44.34 7.40 -14.60
N VAL A 15 44.11 7.37 -13.29
CA VAL A 15 43.29 6.30 -12.65
C VAL A 15 42.14 6.83 -11.79
N ALA A 16 42.10 8.12 -11.45
CA ALA A 16 40.96 8.71 -10.73
C ALA A 16 39.74 9.04 -11.62
N ALA A 17 39.80 8.76 -12.93
CA ALA A 17 38.75 9.12 -13.89
C ALA A 17 37.83 7.97 -14.33
N LEU A 18 38.02 6.73 -13.83
CA LEU A 18 37.22 5.57 -14.27
C LEU A 18 36.34 4.92 -13.19
N CYS A 19 36.36 5.40 -11.94
CA CYS A 19 35.37 4.98 -10.93
C CYS A 19 34.17 5.95 -10.80
N GLY A 20 34.18 7.08 -11.51
CA GLY A 20 33.10 8.09 -11.45
C GLY A 20 31.97 7.92 -12.47
N LEU A 21 32.05 6.91 -13.35
CA LEU A 21 31.12 6.71 -14.48
C LEU A 21 30.24 5.46 -14.35
N GLY A 22 30.00 4.97 -13.13
CA GLY A 22 29.24 3.73 -12.87
C GLY A 22 27.85 3.90 -12.25
N TRP A 23 27.39 5.12 -11.93
CA TRP A 23 26.12 5.31 -11.22
C TRP A 23 25.08 6.17 -11.93
N ARG A 24 25.31 6.50 -13.19
CA ARG A 24 24.27 7.16 -13.99
C ARG A 24 23.60 6.15 -14.91
N VAL A 25 22.27 6.09 -14.78
CA VAL A 25 21.29 5.31 -15.55
C VAL A 25 20.89 3.98 -14.91
N VAL A 26 20.26 4.07 -13.73
CA VAL A 26 18.98 3.41 -13.47
C VAL A 26 18.08 4.49 -12.85
N ASP A 27 17.70 5.47 -13.66
CA ASP A 27 16.45 6.20 -13.42
C ASP A 27 15.34 5.33 -14.02
N GLY A 28 15.00 4.26 -13.29
CA GLY A 28 13.73 3.58 -13.45
C GLY A 28 12.64 4.44 -12.84
N GLN A 29 12.44 5.64 -13.40
CA GLN A 29 11.31 6.50 -13.05
C GLN A 29 10.11 5.97 -13.82
N GLU A 30 9.59 4.80 -13.43
CA GLU A 30 8.18 4.54 -13.60
C GLU A 30 7.48 5.60 -12.77
N SER A 31 7.11 6.71 -13.42
CA SER A 31 6.29 7.75 -12.80
C SER A 31 5.10 7.03 -12.19
N PRO A 32 4.89 7.08 -10.86
CA PRO A 32 3.57 6.78 -10.36
C PRO A 32 2.65 7.72 -11.14
N ILE A 33 1.65 7.17 -11.80
CA ILE A 33 0.62 7.95 -12.47
C ILE A 33 0.14 8.95 -11.42
N ARG A 34 0.60 10.20 -11.50
CA ARG A 34 0.11 11.27 -10.65
C ARG A 34 -1.26 11.56 -11.23
N LEU A 35 -2.28 10.92 -10.69
CA LEU A 35 -3.66 11.16 -11.08
C LEU A 35 -4.03 12.64 -10.92
N ALA A 36 -3.27 13.38 -10.11
CA ALA A 36 -3.27 14.84 -10.00
C ALA A 36 -3.16 15.57 -11.36
N ASP A 37 -2.40 15.04 -12.33
CA ASP A 37 -2.26 15.68 -13.65
C ASP A 37 -3.47 15.44 -14.57
N ALA A 38 -4.38 14.52 -14.20
CA ALA A 38 -5.62 14.23 -14.91
C ALA A 38 -6.86 14.91 -14.30
N ILE A 39 -6.71 15.62 -13.18
CA ILE A 39 -7.80 16.33 -12.50
C ILE A 39 -7.60 17.84 -12.73
N GLU A 40 -7.69 18.27 -13.98
CA GLU A 40 -7.90 19.68 -14.29
C GLU A 40 -9.39 20.00 -14.07
N THR A 41 -9.63 20.87 -13.09
CA THR A 41 -10.89 21.51 -12.68
C THR A 41 -11.97 21.54 -13.76
N THR A 42 -12.88 20.57 -13.73
CA THR A 42 -14.26 20.73 -14.17
C THR A 42 -15.16 19.96 -13.20
N ALA A 43 -16.13 20.66 -12.62
CA ALA A 43 -17.10 20.12 -11.66
C ALA A 43 -18.18 19.25 -12.36
N GLU A 44 -17.74 18.25 -13.12
CA GLU A 44 -18.57 17.14 -13.62
C GLU A 44 -18.22 15.91 -12.77
N PRO A 45 -19.21 15.14 -12.28
CA PRO A 45 -18.93 13.94 -11.50
C PRO A 45 -18.08 13.00 -12.34
N LEU A 46 -16.93 12.56 -11.78
CA LEU A 46 -16.02 11.63 -12.44
C LEU A 46 -16.78 10.37 -12.86
N THR A 47 -17.21 10.29 -14.12
CA THR A 47 -17.80 9.07 -14.73
C THR A 47 -16.69 8.09 -15.10
N LEU A 48 -15.71 7.89 -14.20
CA LEU A 48 -14.69 6.89 -14.40
C LEU A 48 -15.31 5.49 -14.21
N PRO A 49 -14.90 4.49 -15.00
CA PRO A 49 -15.29 3.11 -14.77
C PRO A 49 -14.95 2.69 -13.34
N THR A 50 -15.86 1.96 -12.67
CA THR A 50 -15.63 1.48 -11.30
C THR A 50 -14.31 0.71 -11.16
N SER A 51 -13.92 -0.07 -12.16
CA SER A 51 -12.63 -0.79 -12.18
C SER A 51 -11.44 0.14 -12.11
N THR A 52 -11.50 1.29 -12.77
CA THR A 52 -10.43 2.31 -12.76
C THR A 52 -10.30 2.90 -11.37
N VAL A 53 -11.41 3.25 -10.73
CA VAL A 53 -11.39 3.80 -9.38
C VAL A 53 -10.90 2.77 -8.36
N MET A 54 -11.34 1.51 -8.47
CA MET A 54 -10.84 0.45 -7.60
C MET A 54 -9.35 0.18 -7.78
N HIS A 55 -8.85 0.25 -9.02
CA HIS A 55 -7.42 0.14 -9.29
C HIS A 55 -6.64 1.30 -8.64
N ALA A 56 -7.13 2.53 -8.77
CA ALA A 56 -6.53 3.69 -8.12
C ALA A 56 -6.47 3.52 -6.59
N LYS A 57 -7.56 3.05 -5.95
CA LYS A 57 -7.56 2.73 -4.50
C LYS A 57 -6.48 1.72 -4.11
N MET A 58 -6.27 0.71 -4.94
CA MET A 58 -5.22 -0.29 -4.72
C MET A 58 -3.82 0.32 -4.82
N VAL A 59 -3.59 1.17 -5.82
CA VAL A 59 -2.30 1.90 -5.99
C VAL A 59 -2.01 2.77 -4.78
N CYS A 60 -2.96 3.60 -4.31
CA CYS A 60 -2.75 4.43 -3.12
C CYS A 60 -2.41 3.58 -1.89
N THR A 61 -3.10 2.45 -1.71
CA THR A 61 -2.83 1.53 -0.59
C THR A 61 -1.40 0.95 -0.66
N GLN A 62 -0.95 0.54 -1.84
CA GLN A 62 0.41 0.04 -2.05
C GLN A 62 1.47 1.12 -1.81
N GLN A 63 1.20 2.36 -2.21
CA GLN A 63 2.09 3.50 -1.96
C GLN A 63 2.20 3.83 -0.47
N VAL A 64 1.10 3.77 0.29
CA VAL A 64 1.15 3.88 1.76
C VAL A 64 2.07 2.80 2.34
N LEU A 65 1.95 1.55 1.89
CA LEU A 65 2.84 0.47 2.34
C LEU A 65 4.30 0.74 1.97
N ALA A 66 4.57 1.20 0.75
CA ALA A 66 5.92 1.57 0.34
C ALA A 66 6.48 2.67 1.25
N GLY A 67 5.69 3.71 1.54
CA GLY A 67 6.07 4.79 2.46
C GLY A 67 6.33 4.29 3.89
N LEU A 68 5.55 3.32 4.39
CA LEU A 68 5.80 2.68 5.68
C LEU A 68 7.16 1.97 5.73
N LEU A 69 7.52 1.26 4.65
CA LEU A 69 8.77 0.50 4.57
C LEU A 69 10.00 1.40 4.38
N SER A 70 9.83 2.59 3.83
CA SER A 70 10.90 3.57 3.59
C SER A 70 10.92 4.74 4.58
N GLU A 71 10.05 4.72 5.60
CA GLU A 71 9.82 5.85 6.52
C GLU A 71 9.50 7.19 5.81
N ASP A 72 8.82 7.12 4.66
CA ASP A 72 8.39 8.30 3.91
C ASP A 72 7.01 8.77 4.35
N TYR A 73 7.01 9.65 5.36
CA TYR A 73 5.79 10.25 5.92
C TYR A 73 5.00 11.10 4.92
N ALA A 74 5.68 11.74 3.96
CA ALA A 74 5.01 12.55 2.94
C ALA A 74 4.24 11.63 1.98
N SER A 75 4.88 10.55 1.52
CA SER A 75 4.23 9.53 0.70
C SER A 75 3.03 8.89 1.41
N ILE A 76 3.16 8.53 2.70
CA ILE A 76 2.05 8.01 3.50
C ILE A 76 0.87 9.00 3.52
N ARG A 77 1.14 10.27 3.83
CA ARG A 77 0.11 11.31 3.92
C ARG A 77 -0.55 11.53 2.56
N ASP A 78 0.23 11.75 1.52
CA ASP A 78 -0.26 12.16 0.20
C ASP A 78 -1.07 11.02 -0.45
N SER A 79 -0.58 9.78 -0.38
CA SER A 79 -1.33 8.62 -0.87
C SER A 79 -2.58 8.34 -0.03
N ALA A 80 -2.58 8.61 1.27
CA ALA A 80 -3.77 8.49 2.11
C ALA A 80 -4.83 9.57 1.78
N ASP A 81 -4.41 10.79 1.46
CA ASP A 81 -5.31 11.87 1.04
C ASP A 81 -5.94 11.59 -0.32
N GLU A 82 -5.17 11.07 -1.29
CA GLU A 82 -5.71 10.60 -2.57
C GLU A 82 -6.68 9.44 -2.40
N LEU A 83 -6.33 8.46 -1.53
CA LEU A 83 -7.23 7.37 -1.19
C LEU A 83 -8.54 7.89 -0.57
N LEU A 84 -8.47 8.90 0.30
CA LEU A 84 -9.61 9.54 0.93
C LEU A 84 -10.53 10.21 -0.10
N ALA A 85 -9.97 10.91 -1.08
CA ALA A 85 -10.73 11.49 -2.19
C ALA A 85 -11.45 10.39 -3.00
N LEU A 86 -10.73 9.34 -3.41
CA LEU A 86 -11.30 8.19 -4.11
C LEU A 86 -12.35 7.42 -3.29
N ALA A 87 -12.24 7.41 -1.96
CA ALA A 87 -13.20 6.76 -1.08
C ALA A 87 -14.53 7.54 -0.98
N ARG A 88 -14.48 8.86 -1.13
CA ARG A 88 -15.65 9.75 -1.10
C ARG A 88 -16.38 9.81 -2.43
N ASP A 89 -15.65 9.81 -3.54
CA ASP A 89 -16.19 10.15 -4.85
C ASP A 89 -16.73 8.96 -5.67
N VAL A 90 -16.62 7.72 -5.17
CA VAL A 90 -17.21 6.57 -5.89
C VAL A 90 -18.73 6.66 -5.80
N PRO A 91 -19.45 6.78 -6.92
CA PRO A 91 -20.90 6.73 -6.89
C PRO A 91 -21.32 5.36 -6.35
N SER A 92 -22.20 5.38 -5.34
CA SER A 92 -22.97 4.20 -4.96
C SER A 92 -23.51 3.56 -6.23
N ARG A 93 -23.27 2.26 -6.34
CA ARG A 93 -23.65 1.28 -7.37
C ARG A 93 -24.59 1.78 -8.48
N LYS A 94 -24.27 1.39 -9.73
CA LYS A 94 -25.17 1.47 -10.92
C LYS A 94 -26.64 1.33 -10.50
N THR A 95 -27.41 2.39 -10.74
CA THR A 95 -28.86 2.48 -10.58
C THR A 95 -29.52 1.20 -11.11
N GLY A 96 -29.98 0.31 -10.23
CA GLY A 96 -30.74 -0.90 -10.62
C GLY A 96 -30.45 -2.18 -9.83
N ASP A 97 -29.30 -2.30 -9.15
CA ASP A 97 -29.03 -3.44 -8.28
C ASP A 97 -29.61 -3.19 -6.88
N GLN A 98 -30.71 -3.86 -6.54
CA GLN A 98 -31.35 -3.87 -5.21
C GLN A 98 -30.48 -4.64 -4.20
N VAL A 99 -29.28 -4.14 -3.95
CA VAL A 99 -28.43 -4.65 -2.89
C VAL A 99 -28.68 -3.88 -1.60
N ASP A 100 -28.57 -4.57 -0.47
CA ASP A 100 -28.59 -3.98 0.87
C ASP A 100 -27.45 -2.95 0.99
N ASP A 101 -27.82 -1.71 0.70
CA ASP A 101 -26.95 -0.54 0.64
C ASP A 101 -26.21 -0.30 1.98
N SER A 102 -26.76 -0.81 3.08
CA SER A 102 -26.24 -0.54 4.43
C SER A 102 -24.84 -1.13 4.70
N VAL A 103 -24.58 -2.35 4.23
CA VAL A 103 -23.29 -3.05 4.47
C VAL A 103 -22.20 -2.48 3.57
N TYR A 104 -22.52 -2.21 2.30
CA TYR A 104 -21.58 -1.54 1.39
C TYR A 104 -21.20 -0.15 1.91
N GLU A 105 -22.19 0.66 2.31
CA GLU A 105 -21.95 1.99 2.86
C GLU A 105 -21.13 1.93 4.15
N HIS A 106 -21.34 0.93 5.01
CA HIS A 106 -20.50 0.70 6.17
C HIS A 106 -19.02 0.53 5.80
N PHE A 107 -18.71 -0.33 4.81
CA PHE A 107 -17.33 -0.50 4.34
C PHE A 107 -16.78 0.78 3.70
N ARG A 108 -17.60 1.54 2.98
CA ARG A 108 -17.19 2.83 2.40
C ARG A 108 -16.83 3.83 3.49
N TYR A 109 -17.65 3.97 4.53
CA TYR A 109 -17.36 4.84 5.67
C TYR A 109 -16.11 4.40 6.43
N GLU A 110 -15.93 3.09 6.63
CA GLU A 110 -14.74 2.56 7.30
C GLU A 110 -13.47 2.85 6.48
N LEU A 111 -13.52 2.72 5.15
CA LEU A 111 -12.42 3.10 4.27
C LEU A 111 -12.08 4.59 4.38
N VAL A 112 -13.10 5.47 4.37
CA VAL A 112 -12.94 6.93 4.57
C VAL A 112 -12.29 7.23 5.92
N ARG A 113 -12.75 6.57 6.99
CA ARG A 113 -12.22 6.74 8.35
C ARG A 113 -10.75 6.36 8.43
N LEU A 114 -10.40 5.16 7.94
CA LEU A 114 -9.03 4.63 7.98
C LEU A 114 -8.07 5.42 7.08
N ALA A 115 -8.51 5.88 5.90
CA ALA A 115 -7.71 6.75 5.04
C ALA A 115 -7.43 8.11 5.71
N SER A 116 -8.43 8.71 6.36
CA SER A 116 -8.24 9.95 7.12
C SER A 116 -7.29 9.75 8.31
N GLU A 117 -7.37 8.61 8.99
CA GLU A 117 -6.50 8.29 10.12
C GLU A 117 -5.05 8.06 9.65
N LEU A 118 -4.84 7.35 8.53
CA LEU A 118 -3.52 7.21 7.89
C LEU A 118 -2.90 8.56 7.55
N ARG A 119 -3.69 9.48 7.00
CA ARG A 119 -3.22 10.84 6.70
C ARG A 119 -2.72 11.54 7.95
N SER A 120 -3.49 11.50 9.04
CA SER A 120 -3.08 12.06 10.35
C SER A 120 -1.81 11.39 10.87
N MET A 121 -1.70 10.06 10.80
CA MET A 121 -0.49 9.36 11.25
C MET A 121 0.75 9.76 10.43
N GLY A 122 0.58 10.03 9.13
CA GLY A 122 1.62 10.59 8.28
C GLY A 122 2.01 12.01 8.68
N GLU A 123 1.03 12.89 8.93
CA GLU A 123 1.23 14.26 9.42
C GLU A 123 1.98 14.29 10.77
N ASP A 124 1.58 13.42 11.70
CA ASP A 124 2.14 13.30 13.04
C ASP A 124 3.48 12.55 13.08
N ARG A 125 3.94 12.04 11.93
CA ARG A 125 5.13 11.18 11.79
C ARG A 125 5.09 9.95 12.70
N ASN A 126 3.91 9.37 12.87
CA ASN A 126 3.68 8.20 13.71
C ASN A 126 3.69 6.92 12.86
N LEU A 127 4.89 6.36 12.63
CA LEU A 127 5.06 5.19 11.77
C LEU A 127 4.34 3.94 12.31
N THR A 128 4.43 3.69 13.61
CA THR A 128 3.77 2.53 14.25
C THR A 128 2.25 2.65 14.18
N GLY A 129 1.71 3.84 14.43
CA GLY A 129 0.29 4.13 14.26
C GLY A 129 -0.15 3.95 12.81
N ALA A 130 0.59 4.50 11.85
CA ALA A 130 0.31 4.34 10.43
C ALA A 130 0.29 2.87 10.00
N ALA A 131 1.26 2.06 10.48
CA ALA A 131 1.31 0.62 10.18
C ALA A 131 0.09 -0.13 10.73
N TYR A 132 -0.34 0.19 11.96
CA TYR A 132 -1.54 -0.40 12.56
C TYR A 132 -2.80 -0.07 11.75
N VAL A 133 -2.98 1.20 11.38
CA VAL A 133 -4.13 1.66 10.60
C VAL A 133 -4.11 1.05 9.19
N HIS A 134 -2.94 0.92 8.56
CA HIS A 134 -2.79 0.26 7.25
C HIS A 134 -3.21 -1.22 7.27
N ASN A 135 -2.91 -1.95 8.35
CA ASN A 135 -3.39 -3.32 8.53
C ASN A 135 -4.92 -3.39 8.63
N ASN A 136 -5.54 -2.47 9.37
CA ASN A 136 -7.00 -2.37 9.44
C ASN A 136 -7.61 -2.01 8.08
N LEU A 137 -6.97 -1.11 7.34
CA LEU A 137 -7.37 -0.76 5.97
C LEU A 137 -7.36 -1.98 5.06
N THR A 138 -6.32 -2.81 5.13
CA THR A 138 -6.21 -4.06 4.39
C THR A 138 -7.35 -5.03 4.74
N ALA A 139 -7.67 -5.17 6.03
CA ALA A 139 -8.79 -5.99 6.48
C ALA A 139 -10.15 -5.48 5.95
N ALA A 140 -10.38 -4.17 5.95
CA ALA A 140 -11.58 -3.55 5.41
C ALA A 140 -11.72 -3.79 3.89
N CYS A 141 -10.63 -3.68 3.13
CA CYS A 141 -10.60 -4.01 1.70
C CYS A 141 -11.00 -5.47 1.45
N ILE A 142 -10.43 -6.41 2.21
CA ILE A 142 -10.77 -7.84 2.11
C ILE A 142 -12.25 -8.07 2.42
N GLY A 143 -12.76 -7.49 3.51
CA GLY A 143 -14.15 -7.64 3.94
C GLY A 143 -15.15 -7.14 2.90
N CYS A 144 -14.93 -5.93 2.36
CA CYS A 144 -15.77 -5.38 1.30
C CYS A 144 -15.76 -6.27 0.05
N HIS A 145 -14.59 -6.75 -0.38
CA HIS A 145 -14.50 -7.65 -1.54
C HIS A 145 -15.10 -9.03 -1.31
N GLN A 146 -15.07 -9.56 -0.08
CA GLN A 146 -15.76 -10.80 0.27
C GLN A 146 -17.28 -10.61 0.17
N HIS A 147 -17.81 -9.54 0.76
CA HIS A 147 -19.23 -9.20 0.70
C HIS A 147 -19.72 -9.04 -0.75
N LEU A 148 -19.04 -8.21 -1.56
CA LEU A 148 -19.41 -8.02 -2.97
C LEU A 148 -19.34 -9.30 -3.82
N ARG A 149 -18.47 -10.25 -3.47
CA ARG A 149 -18.42 -11.56 -4.15
C ARG A 149 -19.58 -12.45 -3.75
N GLN A 150 -19.94 -12.48 -2.46
CA GLN A 150 -21.06 -13.27 -1.96
C GLN A 150 -22.38 -12.82 -2.58
N GLU A 151 -22.61 -11.50 -2.63
CA GLU A 151 -23.79 -10.93 -3.30
C GLU A 151 -23.89 -11.31 -4.77
N ARG A 152 -22.78 -11.21 -5.52
CA ARG A 152 -22.74 -11.60 -6.94
C ARG A 152 -22.99 -13.08 -7.15
N SER A 153 -22.64 -13.91 -6.18
CA SER A 153 -22.79 -15.35 -6.26
C SER A 153 -24.19 -15.81 -5.83
N GLY A 154 -25.03 -14.89 -5.30
CA GLY A 154 -26.35 -15.23 -4.74
C GLY A 154 -26.28 -16.21 -3.57
N ILE A 155 -25.10 -16.34 -2.94
CA ILE A 155 -24.92 -17.18 -1.77
C ILE A 155 -25.40 -16.36 -0.58
N GLU A 156 -26.72 -16.37 -0.39
CA GLU A 156 -27.35 -15.89 0.84
C GLU A 156 -26.82 -16.80 1.95
N LEU A 157 -25.88 -16.27 2.75
CA LEU A 157 -25.38 -16.98 3.91
C LEU A 157 -26.53 -17.01 4.92
N MET A 158 -27.42 -17.97 4.75
CA MET A 158 -28.36 -18.40 5.77
C MET A 158 -27.49 -18.70 6.99
N SER A 159 -27.58 -17.81 7.98
CA SER A 159 -26.90 -17.88 9.26
C SER A 159 -27.45 -19.06 10.06
N THR A 160 -27.22 -20.29 9.60
CA THR A 160 -27.13 -21.42 10.49
C THR A 160 -25.70 -21.43 11.02
N PRO A 161 -25.48 -21.25 12.34
CA PRO A 161 -24.19 -21.53 12.90
C PRO A 161 -23.93 -23.02 12.68
N THR A 162 -23.15 -23.35 11.66
CA THR A 162 -22.48 -24.64 11.62
C THR A 162 -21.62 -24.65 12.87
N ARG A 163 -22.11 -25.30 13.91
CA ARG A 163 -21.36 -25.67 15.09
C ARG A 163 -20.11 -26.35 14.55
N VAL A 164 -18.98 -25.62 14.53
CA VAL A 164 -17.67 -26.24 14.39
C VAL A 164 -17.62 -27.20 15.56
N SER A 165 -17.84 -28.48 15.29
CA SER A 165 -17.49 -29.54 16.22
C SER A 165 -16.03 -29.30 16.53
N SER A 166 -15.76 -28.88 17.76
CA SER A 166 -14.42 -28.66 18.29
C SER A 166 -13.53 -29.78 17.77
N PRO A 167 -12.43 -29.49 17.06
CA PRO A 167 -11.49 -30.55 16.74
C PRO A 167 -11.09 -31.19 18.07
N ALA A 168 -11.19 -32.52 18.14
CA ALA A 168 -10.63 -33.27 19.25
C ALA A 168 -9.21 -32.74 19.48
N ALA A 169 -8.93 -32.37 20.72
CA ALA A 169 -7.70 -31.71 21.14
C ALA A 169 -6.49 -32.27 20.37
N GLY A 170 -6.04 -31.50 19.38
CA GLY A 170 -4.80 -31.79 18.68
C GLY A 170 -3.67 -31.77 19.70
N PRO A 171 -2.58 -32.53 19.46
CA PRO A 171 -1.48 -32.61 20.41
C PRO A 171 -0.95 -31.20 20.69
N MET A 172 -1.07 -30.80 21.95
CA MET A 172 -0.57 -29.55 22.49
C MET A 172 0.91 -29.45 22.15
N LEU A 173 1.29 -28.50 21.28
CA LEU A 173 2.69 -28.20 21.00
C LEU A 173 3.39 -27.94 22.33
N ARG A 174 4.39 -28.77 22.64
CA ARG A 174 5.18 -28.61 23.86
C ARG A 174 5.95 -27.28 23.74
N PRO A 175 5.98 -26.45 24.78
CA PRO A 175 6.78 -25.24 24.77
C PRO A 175 8.24 -25.60 24.49
N ILE A 176 8.86 -24.83 23.58
CA ILE A 176 10.28 -24.92 23.27
C ILE A 176 11.03 -24.49 24.54
N PRO A 177 11.93 -25.32 25.11
CA PRO A 177 12.72 -24.92 26.25
C PRO A 177 13.68 -23.81 25.81
N VAL A 178 13.48 -22.61 26.34
CA VAL A 178 14.47 -21.53 26.24
C VAL A 178 15.59 -21.89 27.21
N THR A 179 16.80 -22.15 26.71
CA THR A 179 17.96 -22.39 27.56
C THR A 179 18.49 -21.06 28.09
N ALA A 180 19.15 -21.10 29.25
CA ALA A 180 19.68 -19.92 29.92
C ALA A 180 20.82 -19.21 29.14
N GLU A 181 21.19 -19.72 27.97
CA GLU A 181 22.20 -19.16 27.07
C GLU A 181 21.63 -18.11 26.10
N ASP A 182 20.29 -17.98 26.02
CA ASP A 182 19.58 -16.97 25.20
C ASP A 182 19.21 -15.69 26.00
N ARG A 183 19.94 -15.38 27.07
CA ARG A 183 19.86 -14.11 27.83
C ARG A 183 21.20 -13.41 27.91
#